data_AF-A0A2M8BWE8-F1
#
_entry.id   AF-A0A2M8BWE8-F1
#
_cell.length_a   1.000
_cell.length_b   1.000
_cell.length_c   1.000
_cell.angle_alpha   90.00
_cell.angle_beta   90.00
_cell.angle_gamma   90.00
#
_symmetry.space_group_name_H-M   'P 1'
#
loop_
_entity.id
_entity.type
_entity.pdbx_description
1 polymer ?
#
loop_
_entity_poly.entity_id
_entity_poly.type
_entity_poly.pdbx_seq_one_letter_code
_entity_poly.pdbx_strand_id
1 'polypeptide(L)'
;GQGIAVTPIQMITAINTIANNGKYISPTLVEGGTPVTRDVLGPEAISQIVQIMVTAIDTGESKWAKLVGLSVAGKTGTAQIPIEGHYDPQKTIASFIGFFPAQNPRYTMLVSLREPQTSQWGSETAAPLWFGIAKQLLL
;
A
#
# COMPACT_ATOMS: atom_id res chain seq x y z
N GLY A 1 -13.01 0.10 -2.81
CA GLY A 1 -13.49 -1.00 -1.95
C GLY A 1 -14.41 -0.46 -0.88
N GLN A 2 -15.56 0.07 -1.28
CA GLN A 2 -16.62 0.44 -0.35
C GLN A 2 -17.47 -0.81 -0.07
N GLY A 3 -18.08 -0.89 1.12
CA GLY A 3 -18.93 -2.02 1.53
C GLY A 3 -18.20 -3.24 2.09
N ILE A 4 -16.86 -3.20 2.20
CA ILE A 4 -16.05 -4.20 2.90
C ILE A 4 -15.04 -3.47 3.79
N ALA A 5 -14.92 -3.88 5.05
CA ALA A 5 -13.93 -3.36 5.98
C ALA A 5 -12.80 -4.37 6.19
N VAL A 6 -11.56 -3.88 6.20
CA VAL A 6 -10.38 -4.67 6.54
C VAL A 6 -9.50 -3.88 7.50
N THR A 7 -8.78 -4.58 8.36
CA THR A 7 -7.79 -3.97 9.25
C THR A 7 -6.52 -3.59 8.48
N PRO A 8 -5.72 -2.61 8.98
CA PRO A 8 -4.44 -2.26 8.38
C PRO A 8 -3.50 -3.47 8.25
N ILE A 9 -3.48 -4.36 9.24
CA ILE A 9 -2.63 -5.55 9.22
C ILE A 9 -3.07 -6.55 8.14
N GLN A 10 -4.37 -6.75 7.94
CA GLN A 10 -4.87 -7.60 6.84
C GLN A 10 -4.50 -7.01 5.48
N MET A 11 -4.65 -5.69 5.32
CA MET A 11 -4.33 -5.00 4.07
C MET A 11 -2.84 -5.08 3.74
N ILE A 12 -1.96 -4.80 4.70
CA ILE A 12 -0.52 -4.86 4.48
C ILE A 12 -0.06 -6.29 4.22
N THR A 13 -0.62 -7.31 4.88
CA THR A 13 -0.30 -8.71 4.60
C THR A 13 -0.74 -9.15 3.19
N ALA A 14 -1.89 -8.67 2.71
CA ALA A 14 -2.34 -8.94 1.36
C ALA A 14 -1.38 -8.37 0.31
N ILE A 15 -0.96 -7.11 0.46
CA ILE A 15 0.04 -6.51 -0.44
C ILE A 15 1.42 -7.14 -0.28
N ASN A 16 1.80 -7.55 0.94
CA ASN A 16 3.05 -8.26 1.17
C ASN A 16 3.08 -9.63 0.46
N THR A 17 1.92 -10.26 0.25
CA THR A 17 1.84 -11.50 -0.54
C THR A 17 2.25 -11.26 -1.99
N ILE A 18 1.90 -10.11 -2.56
CA ILE A 18 2.36 -9.71 -3.91
C ILE A 18 3.87 -9.43 -3.88
N ALA A 19 4.33 -8.65 -2.89
CA ALA A 19 5.74 -8.33 -2.70
C ALA A 19 6.62 -9.58 -2.52
N ASN A 20 6.06 -10.63 -1.92
CA ASN A 20 6.73 -11.89 -1.63
C ASN A 20 6.44 -12.97 -2.69
N ASN A 21 6.45 -12.58 -3.97
CA ASN A 21 6.32 -13.48 -5.12
C ASN A 21 5.10 -14.41 -5.07
N GLY A 22 3.98 -13.92 -4.53
CA GLY A 22 2.72 -14.67 -4.46
C GLY A 22 2.60 -15.61 -3.28
N LYS A 23 3.60 -15.68 -2.41
CA LYS A 23 3.57 -16.47 -1.18
C LYS A 23 3.11 -15.61 -0.01
N TYR A 24 1.98 -16.00 0.58
CA TYR A 24 1.52 -15.45 1.84
C TYR A 24 2.44 -15.89 2.96
N ILE A 25 2.79 -14.94 3.83
CA ILE A 25 3.50 -15.16 5.08
C ILE A 25 2.72 -14.40 6.16
N SER A 26 2.30 -15.08 7.21
CA SER A 26 1.61 -14.43 8.33
C SER A 26 2.55 -13.43 9.03
N PRO A 27 2.07 -12.24 9.41
CA PRO A 27 2.89 -11.26 10.12
C PRO A 27 3.31 -11.79 11.50
N THR A 28 4.55 -11.53 11.90
CA THR A 28 5.09 -11.85 13.23
C THR A 28 5.59 -10.59 13.92
N LEU A 29 5.41 -10.51 15.24
CA LEU A 29 5.96 -9.43 16.07
C LEU A 29 7.13 -9.89 16.95
N VAL A 30 7.16 -11.19 17.25
CA VAL A 30 8.20 -11.81 18.07
C VAL A 30 9.24 -12.44 17.15
N GLU A 31 10.49 -12.08 17.37
CA GLU A 31 11.63 -12.67 16.66
C GLU A 31 11.70 -14.19 16.91
N GLY A 32 11.99 -14.96 15.86
CA GLY A 32 12.02 -16.43 15.95
C GLY A 32 10.65 -17.11 15.89
N GLY A 33 9.55 -16.37 15.76
CA GLY A 33 8.23 -16.95 15.50
C GLY A 33 8.20 -17.71 14.17
N THR A 34 7.48 -18.84 14.12
CA THR A 34 7.30 -19.62 12.88
C THR A 34 6.08 -19.08 12.11
N PRO A 35 6.26 -18.40 10.96
CA PRO A 35 5.11 -17.88 10.23
C PRO A 35 4.36 -19.00 9.51
N VAL A 36 3.05 -18.87 9.42
CA VAL A 36 2.23 -19.68 8.52
C VAL A 36 2.47 -19.20 7.10
N THR A 37 2.73 -20.14 6.19
CA THR A 37 2.97 -19.83 4.77
C THR A 37 2.04 -20.60 3.86
N ARG A 38 1.66 -20.00 2.74
CA ARG A 38 0.92 -20.67 1.66
C ARG A 38 1.13 -19.93 0.34
N ASP A 39 1.11 -20.66 -0.76
CA ASP A 39 1.11 -20.06 -2.10
C ASP A 39 -0.29 -19.56 -2.44
N VAL A 40 -0.37 -18.34 -2.97
CA VAL A 40 -1.64 -17.64 -3.29
C VAL A 40 -1.69 -17.25 -4.76
N LEU A 41 -0.58 -16.77 -5.32
CA LEU A 41 -0.49 -16.31 -6.71
C LEU A 41 0.67 -17.00 -7.43
N GLY A 42 0.45 -17.33 -8.71
CA GLY A 42 1.50 -17.86 -9.58
C GLY A 42 2.43 -16.77 -10.14
N PRO A 43 3.61 -17.15 -10.67
CA PRO A 43 4.63 -16.21 -11.14
C PRO A 43 4.16 -15.29 -12.27
N GLU A 44 3.29 -15.79 -13.16
CA GLU A 44 2.73 -14.97 -14.25
C GLU A 44 1.86 -13.83 -13.72
N ALA A 45 0.94 -14.15 -12.80
CA ALA A 45 0.08 -13.16 -12.16
C ALA A 45 0.90 -12.13 -11.36
N ILE A 46 1.97 -12.58 -10.69
CA ILE A 46 2.90 -11.70 -9.97
C ILE A 46 3.62 -10.74 -10.91
N SER A 47 4.18 -11.24 -12.01
CA SER A 47 4.86 -10.39 -12.99
C SER A 47 3.92 -9.30 -13.53
N GLN A 48 2.69 -9.68 -13.89
CA GLN A 48 1.69 -8.76 -14.40
C GLN A 48 1.24 -7.72 -13.37
N ILE A 49 0.87 -8.13 -12.15
CA ILE A 49 0.36 -7.21 -11.13
C ILE A 49 1.45 -6.23 -10.67
N VAL A 50 2.71 -6.68 -10.53
CA VAL A 50 3.84 -5.82 -10.16
C VAL A 50 4.05 -4.76 -11.24
N GLN A 51 4.04 -5.16 -12.52
CA GLN A 51 4.18 -4.22 -13.63
C GLN A 51 3.05 -3.19 -13.64
N ILE A 52 1.80 -3.62 -13.43
CA ILE A 52 0.64 -2.72 -13.35
C ILE A 52 0.80 -1.73 -12.19
N MET A 53 1.20 -2.20 -11.01
CA MET A 53 1.40 -1.36 -9.84
C MET A 53 2.52 -0.35 -10.02
N VAL A 54 3.64 -0.74 -10.66
CA VAL A 54 4.73 0.20 -11.00
C VAL A 54 4.24 1.25 -11.99
N THR A 55 3.56 0.84 -13.06
CA THR A 55 3.00 1.77 -14.05
C THR A 55 2.00 2.73 -13.42
N ALA A 56 1.18 2.27 -12.47
CA ALA A 56 0.23 3.12 -11.75
C ALA A 56 0.92 4.21 -10.93
N ILE A 57 2.10 3.93 -10.36
CA ILE A 57 2.91 4.94 -9.66
C ILE A 57 3.58 5.89 -10.65
N ASP A 58 4.10 5.37 -11.75
CA ASP A 58 4.86 6.17 -12.73
C ASP A 58 3.98 7.13 -13.54
N THR A 59 2.75 6.73 -13.79
CA THR A 59 1.81 7.50 -14.63
C THR A 59 0.66 8.14 -13.85
N GLY A 60 0.44 7.70 -12.61
CA GLY A 60 -0.72 8.11 -11.81
C GLY A 60 -0.58 9.47 -11.10
N GLU A 61 -1.62 9.78 -10.34
CA GLU A 61 -1.85 11.07 -9.67
C GLU A 61 -0.77 11.43 -8.64
N SER A 62 -0.09 10.44 -8.06
CA SER A 62 0.95 10.63 -7.04
C SER A 62 2.38 10.63 -7.61
N LYS A 63 2.55 10.60 -8.93
CA LYS A 63 3.89 10.48 -9.57
C LYS A 63 4.87 11.58 -9.15
N TRP A 64 4.37 12.76 -8.81
CA TRP A 64 5.17 13.92 -8.41
C TRP A 64 5.89 13.70 -7.07
N ALA A 65 5.40 12.79 -6.23
CA ALA A 65 6.00 12.46 -4.94
C ALA A 65 7.09 11.36 -5.05
N LYS A 66 7.25 10.75 -6.22
CA LYS A 66 8.19 9.64 -6.44
C LYS A 66 9.65 10.11 -6.29
N LEU A 67 10.45 9.30 -5.59
CA LEU A 67 11.88 9.51 -5.49
C LEU A 67 12.60 9.02 -6.75
N VAL A 68 13.47 9.86 -7.32
CA VAL A 68 14.29 9.50 -8.49
C VAL A 68 15.15 8.27 -8.14
N GLY A 69 15.16 7.28 -9.04
CA GLY A 69 15.91 6.03 -8.86
C GLY A 69 15.22 4.98 -7.97
N LEU A 70 14.12 5.31 -7.29
CA LEU A 70 13.36 4.33 -6.50
C LEU A 70 12.24 3.70 -7.33
N SER A 71 12.32 2.38 -7.53
CA SER A 71 11.27 1.58 -8.15
C SER A 71 10.23 1.20 -7.09
N VAL A 72 8.96 1.60 -7.26
CA VAL A 72 7.88 1.36 -6.28
C VAL A 72 6.69 0.74 -6.99
N ALA A 73 6.17 -0.34 -6.41
CA ALA A 73 4.85 -0.88 -6.74
C ALA A 73 3.88 -0.45 -5.64
N GLY A 74 2.82 0.27 -5.99
CA GLY A 74 1.89 0.76 -4.98
C GLY A 74 0.56 1.23 -5.53
N LYS A 75 -0.29 1.69 -4.61
CA LYS A 75 -1.62 2.21 -4.93
C LYS A 75 -2.07 3.24 -3.91
N THR A 76 -2.65 4.32 -4.43
CA THR A 76 -3.42 5.30 -3.66
C THR A 76 -4.81 4.78 -3.33
N GLY A 77 -5.31 5.07 -2.13
CA GLY A 77 -6.67 4.78 -1.72
C GLY A 77 -7.31 5.97 -1.00
N THR A 78 -8.56 6.25 -1.34
CA THR A 78 -9.41 7.25 -0.66
C THR A 78 -10.75 6.58 -0.38
N ALA A 79 -11.12 6.48 0.89
CA ALA A 79 -12.38 5.85 1.31
C ALA A 79 -13.20 6.86 2.12
N GLN A 80 -14.47 7.03 1.79
CA GLN A 80 -15.38 7.85 2.59
C GLN A 80 -15.71 7.15 3.91
N ILE A 81 -15.80 7.91 4.99
CA ILE A 81 -16.10 7.36 6.31
C ILE A 81 -17.61 7.09 6.41
N PRO A 82 -18.03 5.86 6.76
CA PRO A 82 -19.42 5.57 7.00
C PRO A 82 -19.87 6.19 8.33
N ILE A 83 -21.00 6.89 8.31
CA ILE A 83 -21.69 7.46 9.48
C ILE A 83 -23.13 7.02 9.40
N GLU A 84 -23.63 6.32 10.43
CA GLU A 84 -25.06 5.96 10.56
C GLU A 84 -25.69 5.38 9.27
N GLY A 85 -24.98 4.49 8.59
CA GLY A 85 -25.49 3.78 7.41
C GLY A 85 -25.35 4.51 6.07
N HIS A 86 -24.77 5.72 6.03
CA HIS A 86 -24.41 6.44 4.80
C HIS A 86 -22.93 6.83 4.80
N TYR A 87 -22.40 7.29 3.66
CA TYR A 87 -21.03 7.80 3.56
C TYR A 87 -21.02 9.32 3.72
N ASP A 88 -20.14 9.83 4.58
CA ASP A 88 -19.90 11.27 4.67
C ASP A 88 -19.09 11.74 3.44
N PRO A 89 -19.59 12.71 2.66
CA PRO A 89 -18.91 13.17 1.45
C PRO A 89 -17.67 14.02 1.72
N GLN A 90 -17.49 14.52 2.94
CA GLN A 90 -16.39 15.41 3.33
C GLN A 90 -15.33 14.70 4.16
N LYS A 91 -15.65 13.54 4.74
CA LYS A 91 -14.72 12.78 5.60
C LYS A 91 -14.18 11.56 4.90
N THR A 92 -12.86 11.53 4.74
CA THR A 92 -12.16 10.42 4.12
C THR A 92 -11.10 9.80 5.03
N ILE A 93 -10.81 8.53 4.77
CA ILE A 93 -9.55 7.88 5.11
C ILE A 93 -8.71 7.90 3.84
N ALA A 94 -7.64 8.68 3.87
CA ALA A 94 -6.65 8.78 2.81
C ALA A 94 -5.53 7.78 3.07
N SER A 95 -5.07 7.07 2.05
CA SER A 95 -4.07 6.02 2.21
C SER A 95 -3.17 5.84 1.01
N PHE A 96 -1.98 5.33 1.28
CA PHE A 96 -1.07 4.82 0.26
C PHE A 96 -0.48 3.50 0.77
N ILE A 97 -0.50 2.49 -0.08
CA ILE A 97 0.11 1.19 0.20
C ILE A 97 1.02 0.78 -0.94
N GLY A 98 2.17 0.20 -0.62
CA GLY A 98 3.09 -0.29 -1.62
C GLY A 98 4.30 -0.97 -1.02
N PHE A 99 5.19 -1.41 -1.91
CA PHE A 99 6.45 -2.03 -1.55
C PHE A 99 7.57 -1.57 -2.47
N PHE A 100 8.80 -1.64 -1.95
CA PHE A 100 9.99 -1.19 -2.66
C PHE A 100 11.27 -1.89 -2.18
N PRO A 101 12.30 -2.00 -3.03
CA PRO A 101 12.27 -1.80 -4.49
C PRO A 101 11.31 -2.80 -5.20
N ALA A 102 10.61 -2.39 -6.26
CA ALA A 102 9.51 -3.21 -6.81
C ALA A 102 9.93 -4.61 -7.32
N GLN A 103 11.15 -4.77 -7.82
CA GLN A 103 11.65 -6.04 -8.37
C GLN A 103 12.24 -6.97 -7.31
N ASN A 104 12.77 -6.41 -6.22
CA ASN A 104 13.31 -7.17 -5.09
C ASN A 104 12.87 -6.50 -3.78
N PRO A 105 11.61 -6.69 -3.38
CA PRO A 105 11.01 -5.92 -2.30
C PRO A 105 11.71 -6.18 -0.96
N ARG A 106 12.07 -5.09 -0.28
CA ARG A 106 12.64 -5.13 1.08
C ARG A 106 11.65 -4.64 2.13
N TYR A 107 10.76 -3.74 1.73
CA TYR A 107 9.77 -3.13 2.60
C TYR A 107 8.40 -3.17 1.95
N THR A 108 7.38 -3.53 2.72
CA THR A 108 5.97 -3.30 2.41
C THR A 108 5.44 -2.32 3.45
N MET A 109 4.77 -1.27 3.03
CA MET A 109 4.34 -0.19 3.92
C MET A 109 2.95 0.32 3.53
N LEU A 110 2.13 0.54 4.56
CA LEU A 110 0.83 1.20 4.47
C LEU A 110 0.89 2.48 5.32
N VAL A 111 0.56 3.62 4.71
CA VAL A 111 0.27 4.88 5.39
C VAL A 111 -1.23 5.13 5.28
N SER A 112 -1.88 5.42 6.40
CA SER A 112 -3.30 5.74 6.46
C SER A 112 -3.51 6.96 7.35
N LEU A 113 -4.23 7.94 6.84
CA LEU A 113 -4.56 9.20 7.49
C LEU A 113 -6.08 9.29 7.57
N ARG A 114 -6.61 9.44 8.78
CA ARG A 114 -8.03 9.64 9.02
C ARG A 114 -8.34 11.14 9.03
N GLU A 115 -9.34 11.55 8.26
CA GLU A 115 -9.84 12.93 8.20
C GLU A 115 -8.72 13.97 7.98
N PRO A 116 -7.84 13.79 6.97
CA PRO A 116 -6.78 14.76 6.67
C PRO A 116 -7.37 16.12 6.30
N GLN A 117 -6.76 17.20 6.80
CA GLN A 117 -7.28 18.56 6.66
C GLN A 117 -6.76 19.31 5.42
N THR A 118 -5.58 18.94 4.91
CA THR A 118 -4.94 19.63 3.77
C THR A 118 -5.51 19.20 2.42
N SER A 119 -5.99 17.96 2.31
CA SER A 119 -6.71 17.43 1.17
C SER A 119 -7.36 16.09 1.53
N GLN A 120 -8.51 15.79 0.93
CA GLN A 120 -9.21 14.50 1.10
C GLN A 120 -8.56 13.36 0.30
N TRP A 121 -7.66 13.65 -0.64
CA TRP A 121 -7.10 12.67 -1.58
C TRP A 121 -5.85 12.00 -1.02
N GLY A 122 -5.79 10.66 -1.10
CA GLY A 122 -4.61 9.88 -0.71
C GLY A 122 -3.36 10.22 -1.53
N SER A 123 -3.52 10.60 -2.80
CA SER A 123 -2.44 11.07 -3.68
C SER A 123 -1.78 12.38 -3.21
N GLU A 124 -2.52 13.23 -2.50
CA GLU A 124 -2.07 14.55 -2.04
C GLU A 124 -1.59 14.55 -0.58
N THR A 125 -1.90 13.51 0.19
CA THR A 125 -1.61 13.45 1.64
C THR A 125 -0.81 12.21 2.05
N ALA A 126 -1.41 11.02 1.97
CA ALA A 126 -0.77 9.78 2.40
C ALA A 126 0.42 9.39 1.52
N ALA A 127 0.33 9.62 0.20
CA ALA A 127 1.39 9.31 -0.74
C ALA A 127 2.71 10.09 -0.47
N PRO A 128 2.72 11.43 -0.38
CA PRO A 128 3.96 12.16 -0.09
C PRO A 128 4.57 11.79 1.27
N LEU A 129 3.75 11.51 2.29
CA LEU A 129 4.26 11.01 3.58
C LEU A 129 4.91 9.63 3.42
N TRP A 130 4.28 8.72 2.68
CA TRP A 130 4.83 7.40 2.38
C TRP A 130 6.19 7.50 1.69
N PHE A 131 6.34 8.35 0.66
CA PHE A 131 7.62 8.56 -0.02
C PHE A 131 8.66 9.22 0.88
N GLY A 132 8.25 10.11 1.78
CA GLY A 132 9.13 10.70 2.79
C GLY A 132 9.72 9.65 3.75
N ILE A 133 8.90 8.73 4.23
CA ILE A 133 9.36 7.59 5.07
C ILE A 133 10.24 6.65 4.26
N ALA A 134 9.85 6.32 3.02
CA ALA A 134 10.64 5.46 2.14
C ALA A 134 12.04 6.02 1.89
N LYS A 135 12.18 7.35 1.76
CA LYS A 135 13.48 8.01 1.65
C LYS A 135 14.35 7.77 2.88
N GLN A 136 13.77 7.87 4.07
CA GLN A 136 14.50 7.67 5.33
C GLN A 136 14.94 6.22 5.52
N LEU A 137 14.17 5.24 5.04
CA LEU A 137 14.51 3.81 5.09
C LEU A 137 15.64 3.38 4.13
N LEU A 138 16.02 4.26 3.20
CA LEU A 138 17.10 4.05 2.23
C LEU A 138 18.42 4.74 2.62
N LEU A 139 18.37 5.64 3.60
CA LEU A 139 19.54 6.31 4.19
C LEU A 139 20.07 5.48 5.36
#